data_AF-A0A7W0PGM4-F1
#
_entry.id   AF-A0A7W0PGM4-F1
#
_cell.length_a   1.000
_cell.length_b   1.000
_cell.length_c   1.000
_cell.angle_alpha   90.00
_cell.angle_beta   90.00
_cell.angle_gamma   90.00
#
_symmetry.space_group_name_H-M   'P 1'
#
loop_
_entity.id
_entity.type
_entity.pdbx_description
1 polymer ?
#
loop_
_entity_poly.entity_id
_entity_poly.type
_entity_poly.pdbx_seq_one_letter_code
_entity_poly.pdbx_strand_id
1 'polypeptide(L)'
;MSAALTIRRAKPSDYGRVIGRVNVWWGGREMAPMLPRLFFLHFEGTSFVAEDGEGDLAGFLCGFLSQTDSEEAYIHFVGVSPEHRGTGVGRTLYERFFAEVHEDGRSVVRCVTSTANEDSVAFHEALGFQVDRVVEDYDGPGEDRVLLLKRLT
;
A
#
# COMPACT_ATOMS: atom_id res chain seq x y z
N MET A 1 -25.34 2.17 -10.00
CA MET A 1 -24.31 1.48 -10.80
C MET A 1 -22.97 1.89 -10.21
N SER A 2 -22.14 0.95 -9.78
CA SER A 2 -20.78 1.29 -9.33
C SER A 2 -20.01 1.78 -10.55
N ALA A 3 -19.45 2.99 -10.47
CA ALA A 3 -18.56 3.51 -11.51
C ALA A 3 -17.38 2.54 -11.67
N ALA A 4 -16.97 2.27 -12.91
CA ALA A 4 -15.90 1.31 -13.17
C ALA A 4 -14.58 1.83 -12.61
N LEU A 5 -14.02 1.11 -11.63
CA LEU A 5 -12.70 1.40 -11.06
C LEU A 5 -11.60 0.98 -12.06
N THR A 6 -10.67 1.88 -12.34
CA THR A 6 -9.48 1.60 -13.16
C THR A 6 -8.24 1.58 -12.28
N ILE A 7 -7.43 0.51 -12.36
CA ILE A 7 -6.11 0.45 -11.72
C ILE A 7 -5.04 0.49 -12.79
N ARG A 8 -4.05 1.36 -12.58
CA ARG A 8 -2.88 1.51 -13.45
C ARG A 8 -1.63 1.78 -12.63
N ARG A 9 -0.47 1.55 -13.25
CA ARG A 9 0.82 1.97 -12.66
C ARG A 9 0.79 3.49 -12.41
N ALA A 10 1.34 3.88 -11.27
CA ALA A 10 1.56 5.27 -10.91
C ALA A 10 2.66 5.86 -11.79
N LYS A 11 2.53 7.15 -12.12
CA LYS A 11 3.51 7.92 -12.90
C LYS A 11 4.07 9.06 -12.05
N PRO A 12 5.21 9.67 -12.42
CA PRO A 12 5.77 10.82 -11.73
C PRO A 12 4.80 12.01 -11.62
N SER A 13 3.88 12.13 -12.59
CA SER A 13 2.83 13.15 -12.63
C SER A 13 1.71 12.93 -11.60
N ASP A 14 1.54 11.71 -11.08
CA ASP A 14 0.51 11.40 -10.08
C ASP A 14 0.89 11.89 -8.67
N TYR A 15 2.19 12.18 -8.42
CA TYR A 15 2.68 12.57 -7.09
C TYR A 15 1.90 13.73 -6.48
N GLY A 16 1.66 14.80 -7.25
CA GLY A 16 0.92 15.96 -6.77
C GLY A 16 -0.53 15.63 -6.39
N ARG A 17 -1.18 14.75 -7.16
CA ARG A 17 -2.54 14.29 -6.91
C ARG A 17 -2.63 13.43 -5.65
N VAL A 18 -1.67 12.53 -5.45
CA VAL A 18 -1.63 11.65 -4.29
C VAL A 18 -1.27 12.44 -3.02
N ILE A 19 -0.17 13.18 -3.03
CA ILE A 19 0.34 13.86 -1.83
C ILE A 19 -0.65 14.93 -1.31
N GLY A 20 -1.41 15.56 -2.21
CA GLY A 20 -2.47 16.51 -1.85
C GLY A 20 -3.66 15.88 -1.13
N ARG A 21 -3.78 14.53 -1.12
CA ARG A 21 -4.87 13.79 -0.47
C ARG A 21 -4.43 13.02 0.77
N VAL A 22 -3.16 12.65 0.89
CA VAL A 22 -2.64 11.78 1.97
C VAL A 22 -3.08 12.24 3.36
N ASN A 23 -2.83 13.50 3.73
CA ASN A 23 -3.20 13.99 5.06
C ASN A 23 -4.72 14.01 5.26
N VAL A 24 -5.48 14.38 4.22
CA VAL A 24 -6.96 14.43 4.28
C VAL A 24 -7.53 13.04 4.50
N TRP A 25 -7.02 12.03 3.81
CA TRP A 25 -7.46 10.64 3.96
C TRP A 25 -7.13 10.07 5.35
N TRP A 26 -6.11 10.60 6.02
CA TRP A 26 -5.73 10.27 7.40
C TRP A 26 -6.30 11.22 8.45
N GLY A 27 -7.44 11.88 8.15
CA GLY A 27 -8.13 12.71 9.13
C GLY A 27 -7.34 13.95 9.57
N GLY A 28 -6.49 14.47 8.69
CA GLY A 28 -5.66 15.66 8.94
C GLY A 28 -4.31 15.37 9.58
N ARG A 29 -3.97 14.10 9.89
CA ARG A 29 -2.64 13.73 10.40
C ARG A 29 -1.57 14.03 9.35
N GLU A 30 -0.39 14.44 9.81
CA GLU A 30 0.75 14.72 8.95
C GLU A 30 1.42 13.42 8.48
N MET A 31 0.87 12.83 7.41
CA MET A 31 1.32 11.56 6.84
C MET A 31 2.08 11.75 5.52
N ALA A 32 1.91 12.89 4.85
CA ALA A 32 2.55 13.21 3.58
C ALA A 32 4.09 13.01 3.59
N PRO A 33 4.84 13.38 4.65
CA PRO A 33 6.29 13.12 4.69
C PRO A 33 6.67 11.63 4.58
N MET A 34 5.76 10.71 4.92
CA MET A 34 5.99 9.27 4.80
C MET A 34 5.95 8.78 3.36
N LEU A 35 5.52 9.60 2.39
CA LEU A 35 5.50 9.23 0.97
C LEU A 35 6.36 10.19 0.12
N PRO A 36 7.70 10.12 0.20
CA PRO A 36 8.57 10.91 -0.65
C PRO A 36 8.37 10.62 -2.15
N ARG A 37 8.66 11.62 -2.99
CA ARG A 37 8.50 11.53 -4.46
C ARG A 37 9.27 10.38 -5.11
N LEU A 38 10.32 9.88 -4.48
CA LEU A 38 11.14 8.77 -4.97
C LEU A 38 10.30 7.52 -5.34
N PHE A 39 9.18 7.26 -4.65
CA PHE A 39 8.30 6.13 -4.96
C PHE A 39 7.67 6.22 -6.35
N PHE A 40 7.45 7.45 -6.84
CA PHE A 40 6.88 7.71 -8.15
C PHE A 40 7.93 7.85 -9.25
N LEU A 41 9.22 7.80 -8.91
CA LEU A 41 10.34 7.94 -9.85
C LEU A 41 11.13 6.64 -10.02
N HIS A 42 11.26 5.85 -8.96
CA HIS A 42 12.13 4.67 -8.94
C HIS A 42 11.36 3.37 -8.75
N PHE A 43 10.09 3.44 -8.33
CA PHE A 43 9.26 2.27 -8.03
C PHE A 43 7.93 2.30 -8.81
N GLU A 44 7.92 2.89 -10.01
CA GLU A 44 6.75 2.94 -10.91
C GLU A 44 6.26 1.55 -11.35
N GLY A 45 7.18 0.57 -11.44
CA GLY A 45 6.85 -0.81 -11.82
C GLY A 45 5.92 -1.49 -10.82
N THR A 46 5.99 -1.10 -9.55
CA THR A 46 5.30 -1.73 -8.41
C THR A 46 4.46 -0.74 -7.60
N SER A 47 4.21 0.45 -8.15
CA SER A 47 3.32 1.46 -7.55
C SER A 47 2.11 1.67 -8.44
N PHE A 48 0.93 1.81 -7.83
CA PHE A 48 -0.35 1.85 -8.51
C PHE A 48 -1.22 2.99 -8.01
N VAL A 49 -2.07 3.51 -8.89
CA VAL A 49 -3.20 4.37 -8.54
C VAL A 49 -4.49 3.72 -9.00
N ALA A 50 -5.54 3.91 -8.21
CA ALA A 50 -6.90 3.55 -8.54
C ALA A 50 -7.69 4.83 -8.82
N GLU A 51 -8.37 4.86 -9.96
CA GLU A 51 -9.21 5.97 -10.41
C GLU A 51 -10.65 5.47 -10.58
N ASP A 52 -11.63 6.29 -10.23
CA ASP A 52 -13.03 6.00 -10.49
C ASP A 52 -13.43 6.31 -11.95
N GLY A 53 -14.72 6.14 -12.27
CA GLY A 53 -15.22 6.38 -13.63
C GLY A 53 -15.18 7.84 -14.09
N GLU A 54 -14.98 8.79 -13.18
CA GLU A 54 -14.81 10.22 -13.48
C GLU A 54 -13.32 10.60 -13.59
N GLY A 55 -12.42 9.67 -13.30
CA GLY A 55 -10.98 9.86 -13.30
C GLY A 55 -10.44 10.40 -11.98
N ASP A 56 -11.26 10.44 -10.93
CA ASP A 56 -10.87 10.91 -9.61
C ASP A 56 -10.09 9.83 -8.84
N LEU A 57 -9.15 10.27 -8.01
CA LEU A 57 -8.26 9.37 -7.28
C LEU A 57 -9.02 8.65 -6.16
N ALA A 58 -9.28 7.37 -6.34
CA ALA A 58 -9.95 6.49 -5.39
C ALA A 58 -8.97 5.81 -4.42
N GLY A 59 -7.71 5.62 -4.83
CA GLY A 59 -6.67 5.01 -3.97
C GLY A 59 -5.29 4.99 -4.62
N PHE A 60 -4.28 4.62 -3.83
CA PHE A 60 -2.92 4.37 -4.31
C PHE A 60 -2.26 3.27 -3.48
N LEU A 61 -1.26 2.62 -4.05
CA LEU A 61 -0.36 1.69 -3.38
C LEU A 61 1.06 1.95 -3.87
N CYS A 62 2.00 2.12 -2.95
CA CYS A 62 3.42 2.22 -3.23
C CYS A 62 4.14 1.06 -2.56
N GLY A 63 4.80 0.24 -3.37
CA GLY A 63 5.66 -0.84 -2.91
C GLY A 63 6.83 -1.05 -3.86
N PHE A 64 7.73 -1.95 -3.49
CA PHE A 64 8.98 -2.20 -4.20
C PHE A 64 9.46 -3.63 -4.00
N LEU A 65 10.36 -4.06 -4.87
CA LEU A 65 11.08 -5.33 -4.77
C LEU A 65 12.25 -5.13 -3.80
N SER A 66 12.47 -6.06 -2.87
CA SER A 66 13.63 -5.99 -2.00
C SER A 66 14.91 -6.14 -2.81
N GLN A 67 15.91 -5.30 -2.51
CA GLN A 67 17.21 -5.35 -3.17
C GLN A 67 18.16 -6.36 -2.52
N THR A 68 17.91 -6.72 -1.26
CA THR A 68 18.76 -7.61 -0.46
C THR A 68 18.17 -9.00 -0.28
N ASP A 69 16.90 -9.18 -0.61
CA ASP A 69 16.22 -10.47 -0.57
C ASP A 69 15.41 -10.66 -1.87
N SER A 70 15.85 -11.58 -2.72
CA SER A 70 15.22 -11.83 -4.02
C SER A 70 13.87 -12.53 -3.91
N GLU A 71 13.47 -13.04 -2.75
CA GLU A 71 12.14 -13.64 -2.58
C GLU A 71 11.08 -12.62 -2.18
N GLU A 72 11.50 -11.44 -1.70
CA GLU A 72 10.63 -10.49 -1.02
C GLU A 72 10.28 -9.24 -1.84
N ALA A 73 9.03 -8.82 -1.72
CA ALA A 73 8.56 -7.49 -2.04
C ALA A 73 7.96 -6.82 -0.81
N TYR A 74 7.96 -5.49 -0.77
CA TYR A 74 7.50 -4.71 0.37
C TYR A 74 6.46 -3.68 -0.04
N ILE A 75 5.32 -3.64 0.65
CA ILE A 75 4.31 -2.59 0.51
C ILE A 75 4.60 -1.53 1.57
N HIS A 76 5.01 -0.34 1.12
CA HIS A 76 5.39 0.78 1.97
C HIS A 76 4.19 1.57 2.45
N PHE A 77 3.33 1.96 1.51
CA PHE A 77 2.22 2.85 1.83
C PHE A 77 1.05 2.62 0.89
N VAL A 78 -0.13 2.52 1.46
CA VAL A 78 -1.38 2.32 0.71
C VAL A 78 -2.44 3.21 1.31
N GLY A 79 -3.26 3.82 0.46
CA GLY A 79 -4.38 4.64 0.90
C GLY A 79 -5.59 4.48 -0.01
N VAL A 80 -6.77 4.55 0.60
CA VAL A 80 -8.05 4.55 -0.09
C VAL A 80 -8.82 5.79 0.35
N SER A 81 -9.39 6.50 -0.61
CA SER A 81 -10.26 7.65 -0.38
C SER A 81 -11.38 7.28 0.60
N PRO A 82 -11.71 8.12 1.61
CA PRO A 82 -12.78 7.84 2.57
C PRO A 82 -14.09 7.43 1.92
N GLU A 83 -14.46 8.07 0.80
CA GLU A 83 -15.69 7.80 0.03
C GLU A 83 -15.69 6.42 -0.65
N HIS A 84 -14.51 5.85 -0.86
CA HIS A 84 -14.30 4.57 -1.54
C HIS A 84 -13.96 3.43 -0.58
N ARG A 85 -13.94 3.66 0.75
CA ARG A 85 -13.70 2.61 1.73
C ARG A 85 -14.83 1.58 1.72
N GLY A 86 -14.49 0.32 1.97
CA GLY A 86 -15.47 -0.79 1.96
C GLY A 86 -15.98 -1.18 0.57
N THR A 87 -15.50 -0.55 -0.51
CA THR A 87 -15.93 -0.88 -1.89
C THR A 87 -15.01 -1.87 -2.62
N GLY A 88 -13.92 -2.30 -1.96
CA GLY A 88 -12.96 -3.27 -2.52
C GLY A 88 -11.71 -2.65 -3.14
N VAL A 89 -11.59 -1.31 -3.27
CA VAL A 89 -10.43 -0.63 -3.87
C VAL A 89 -9.09 -1.12 -3.30
N GLY A 90 -8.97 -1.19 -1.97
CA GLY A 90 -7.74 -1.65 -1.31
C GLY A 90 -7.39 -3.08 -1.69
N ARG A 91 -8.36 -3.99 -1.74
CA ARG A 91 -8.16 -5.38 -2.17
C ARG A 91 -7.64 -5.42 -3.61
N THR A 92 -8.28 -4.71 -4.53
CA THR A 92 -7.89 -4.71 -5.94
C THR A 92 -6.48 -4.13 -6.15
N LEU A 93 -6.08 -3.11 -5.38
CA LEU A 93 -4.71 -2.58 -5.37
C LEU A 93 -3.68 -3.63 -4.94
N TYR A 94 -3.95 -4.34 -3.84
CA TYR A 94 -3.07 -5.40 -3.35
C TYR A 94 -2.99 -6.59 -4.33
N GLU A 95 -4.12 -7.03 -4.89
CA GLU A 95 -4.15 -8.11 -5.88
C GLU A 95 -3.33 -7.75 -7.12
N ARG A 96 -3.40 -6.49 -7.59
CA ARG A 96 -2.55 -6.02 -8.68
C ARG A 96 -1.07 -6.01 -8.30
N PHE A 97 -0.73 -5.58 -7.08
CA PHE A 97 0.64 -5.63 -6.58
C PHE A 97 1.17 -7.07 -6.49
N PHE A 98 0.38 -8.00 -5.93
CA PHE A 98 0.75 -9.41 -5.82
C PHE A 98 1.05 -10.03 -7.19
N ALA A 99 0.18 -9.80 -8.17
CA ALA A 99 0.39 -10.29 -9.53
C ALA A 99 1.70 -9.76 -10.12
N GLU A 100 1.95 -8.44 -9.99
CA GLU A 100 3.15 -7.80 -10.52
C GLU A 100 4.43 -8.35 -9.89
N VAL A 101 4.48 -8.49 -8.56
CA VAL A 101 5.70 -8.98 -7.90
C VAL A 101 5.88 -10.49 -8.06
N HIS A 102 4.79 -11.24 -8.23
CA HIS A 102 4.86 -12.67 -8.53
C HIS A 102 5.42 -12.91 -9.94
N GLU A 103 4.99 -12.11 -10.93
CA GLU A 103 5.56 -12.14 -12.29
C GLU A 103 7.07 -11.81 -12.29
N ASP A 104 7.53 -10.99 -11.35
CA ASP A 104 8.97 -10.70 -11.12
C ASP A 104 9.71 -11.79 -10.32
N GLY A 105 9.03 -12.89 -9.97
CA GLY A 105 9.62 -14.04 -9.29
C GLY A 105 9.67 -13.92 -7.76
N ARG A 106 8.95 -12.96 -7.17
CA ARG A 106 8.84 -12.84 -5.71
C ARG A 106 7.79 -13.82 -5.18
N SER A 107 8.09 -14.43 -4.04
CA SER A 107 7.24 -15.43 -3.39
C SER A 107 6.70 -14.94 -2.03
N VAL A 108 7.20 -13.81 -1.53
CA VAL A 108 6.82 -13.24 -0.24
C VAL A 108 6.54 -11.74 -0.38
N VAL A 109 5.45 -11.27 0.21
CA VAL A 109 5.12 -9.86 0.36
C VAL A 109 5.11 -9.49 1.83
N ARG A 110 5.79 -8.41 2.19
CA ARG A 110 5.84 -7.85 3.54
C ARG A 110 5.25 -6.46 3.63
N CYS A 111 4.78 -6.12 4.81
CA CYS A 111 4.45 -4.76 5.22
C CYS A 111 4.44 -4.68 6.74
N VAL A 112 4.26 -3.47 7.27
CA VAL A 112 4.12 -3.24 8.71
C VAL A 112 2.94 -2.34 9.01
N THR A 113 2.43 -2.44 10.23
CA THR A 113 1.43 -1.51 10.77
C THR A 113 1.69 -1.26 12.25
N SER A 114 1.14 -0.17 12.80
CA SER A 114 1.17 0.08 14.25
C SER A 114 0.39 -1.00 15.00
N THR A 115 0.86 -1.35 16.21
CA THR A 115 0.18 -2.26 17.14
C THR A 115 -1.22 -1.81 17.55
N ALA A 116 -1.50 -0.50 17.50
CA ALA A 116 -2.82 0.07 17.80
C ALA A 116 -3.79 0.06 16.60
N ASN A 117 -3.35 -0.37 15.40
CA ASN A 117 -4.13 -0.29 14.17
C ASN A 117 -4.77 -1.65 13.84
N GLU A 118 -5.75 -2.05 14.65
CA GLU A 118 -6.48 -3.31 14.52
C GLU A 118 -7.18 -3.44 13.15
N ASP A 119 -7.73 -2.35 12.62
CA ASP A 119 -8.36 -2.31 11.29
C ASP A 119 -7.38 -2.71 10.17
N SER A 120 -6.14 -2.25 10.25
CA SER A 120 -5.09 -2.63 9.30
C SER A 120 -4.74 -4.11 9.43
N VAL A 121 -4.60 -4.63 10.65
CA VAL A 121 -4.33 -6.06 10.86
C VAL A 121 -5.46 -6.91 10.26
N ALA A 122 -6.72 -6.63 10.60
CA ALA A 122 -7.87 -7.35 10.08
C ALA A 122 -7.98 -7.27 8.55
N PHE A 123 -7.69 -6.11 7.96
CA PHE A 123 -7.65 -5.94 6.51
C PHE A 123 -6.59 -6.83 5.86
N HIS A 124 -5.37 -6.86 6.41
CA HIS A 124 -4.29 -7.68 5.88
C HIS A 124 -4.55 -9.18 6.06
N GLU A 125 -5.09 -9.60 7.20
CA GLU A 125 -5.53 -11.00 7.44
C GLU A 125 -6.60 -11.43 6.42
N ALA A 126 -7.55 -10.58 6.10
CA ALA A 126 -8.57 -10.84 5.07
C ALA A 126 -7.99 -10.96 3.63
N LEU A 127 -6.77 -10.46 3.41
CA LEU A 127 -5.99 -10.65 2.19
C LEU A 127 -5.05 -11.87 2.26
N GLY A 128 -5.04 -12.59 3.37
CA GLY A 128 -4.21 -13.76 3.61
C GLY A 128 -2.77 -13.43 4.00
N PHE A 129 -2.52 -12.24 4.55
CA PHE A 129 -1.31 -12.02 5.35
C PHE A 129 -1.44 -12.72 6.70
N GLN A 130 -0.30 -12.98 7.31
CA GLN A 130 -0.15 -13.48 8.66
C GLN A 130 0.72 -12.51 9.44
N VAL A 131 0.48 -12.41 10.75
CA VAL A 131 1.40 -11.75 11.68
C VAL A 131 2.65 -12.63 11.80
N ASP A 132 3.80 -12.10 11.37
CA ASP A 132 5.10 -12.73 11.53
C ASP A 132 5.57 -12.56 12.98
N ARG A 133 5.63 -11.30 13.43
CA ARG A 133 6.02 -10.91 14.79
C ARG A 133 5.65 -9.46 15.09
N VAL A 134 5.63 -9.13 16.37
CA VAL A 134 5.66 -7.74 16.85
C VAL A 134 7.09 -7.39 17.21
N VAL A 135 7.56 -6.22 16.78
CA VAL A 135 8.91 -5.72 17.05
C VAL A 135 8.81 -4.38 17.76
N GLU A 136 9.43 -4.31 18.95
CA GLU A 136 9.53 -3.10 19.75
C GLU A 136 10.44 -2.08 19.07
N ASP A 137 10.12 -0.79 19.22
CA ASP A 137 10.92 0.35 18.74
C ASP A 137 11.28 0.28 17.23
N TYR A 138 10.46 -0.39 16.40
CA TYR A 138 10.79 -0.70 15.00
C TYR A 138 11.02 0.55 14.14
N ASP A 139 10.15 1.57 14.27
CA ASP A 139 10.30 2.85 13.57
C ASP A 139 10.95 3.94 14.47
N GLY A 140 11.52 3.54 15.62
CA GLY A 140 12.11 4.42 16.63
C GLY A 140 11.51 4.23 18.03
N PRO A 141 12.01 4.96 19.04
CA PRO A 141 11.57 4.79 20.44
C PRO A 141 10.06 4.95 20.63
N GLY A 142 9.40 3.92 21.16
CA GLY A 142 7.96 3.83 21.37
C GLY A 142 7.14 3.49 20.12
N GLU A 143 7.79 3.26 18.98
CA GLU A 143 7.14 3.04 17.70
C GLU A 143 7.14 1.55 17.30
N ASP A 144 6.48 0.74 18.14
CA ASP A 144 6.30 -0.69 17.91
C ASP A 144 5.54 -0.96 16.61
N ARG A 145 5.88 -2.06 15.94
CA ARG A 145 5.22 -2.49 14.70
C ARG A 145 4.86 -3.96 14.71
N VAL A 146 3.70 -4.25 14.13
CA VAL A 146 3.29 -5.59 13.71
C VAL A 146 3.86 -5.81 12.31
N LEU A 147 4.77 -6.77 12.17
CA LEU A 147 5.30 -7.20 10.88
C LEU A 147 4.38 -8.25 10.29
N LEU A 148 3.94 -8.00 9.07
CA LEU A 148 3.01 -8.85 8.33
C LEU A 148 3.74 -9.47 7.14
N LEU A 149 3.44 -10.74 6.86
CA LEU A 149 3.92 -11.41 5.65
C LEU A 149 2.78 -12.16 4.95
N LYS A 150 2.85 -12.24 3.63
CA LYS A 150 2.01 -13.09 2.80
C LYS A 150 2.90 -13.88 1.86
N ARG A 151 2.69 -15.20 1.79
CA ARG A 151 3.30 -16.03 0.75
C ARG A 151 2.40 -16.03 -0.48
N LEU A 152 3.01 -15.85 -1.65
CA LEU A 152 2.35 -15.94 -2.95
C LEU A 152 2.44 -17.39 -3.42
N THR A 153 1.33 -17.92 -3.93
CA THR A 153 1.19 -19.30 -4.41
C THR A 153 1.21 -19.35 -5.92
#